data_AF-A0A954JBQ8-F1
#
_entry.id   AF-A0A954JBQ8-F1
#
_cell.length_a   1.000
_cell.length_b   1.000
_cell.length_c   1.000
_cell.angle_alpha   90.00
_cell.angle_beta   90.00
_cell.angle_gamma   90.00
#
_symmetry.space_group_name_H-M   'P 1'
#
loop_
_entity.id
_entity.type
_entity.pdbx_description
1 polymer ?
#
loop_
_entity_poly.entity_id
_entity_poly.type
_entity_poly.pdbx_seq_one_letter_code
_entity_poly.pdbx_strand_id
1 'polypeptide(L)'
;MEWEASLLVGGAVVLYGVVFLIRHQMTIKRFSADNELEPDLRRTLVIQHRRRIRTTSLIILIGILIPVSYYAMDPLRNLLLFTGSICLILILVLLVALSALGDFAANRRLHSNIDQRRAEVELQRKLLEEKYQKN
;
A
#
# COMPACT_ATOMS: atom_id res chain seq x y z
N MET A 1 8.63 16.86 -28.75
CA MET A 1 7.29 16.64 -28.15
C MET A 1 7.25 15.40 -27.26
N GLU A 2 7.83 14.26 -27.65
CA GLU A 2 7.77 13.02 -26.84
C GLU A 2 8.48 13.11 -25.47
N TRP A 3 9.56 13.89 -25.36
CA TRP A 3 10.28 14.09 -24.10
C TRP A 3 9.48 14.88 -23.05
N GLU A 4 8.62 15.81 -23.49
CA GLU A 4 7.77 16.61 -22.60
C GLU A 4 6.63 15.75 -22.04
N ALA A 5 6.13 14.82 -22.85
CA ALA A 5 5.11 13.86 -22.44
C ALA A 5 5.64 12.91 -21.35
N SER A 6 6.87 12.39 -21.50
CA SER A 6 7.47 11.49 -20.49
C SER A 6 7.75 12.22 -19.17
N LEU A 7 8.16 13.49 -19.21
CA LEU A 7 8.29 14.33 -18.03
C LEU A 7 6.95 14.64 -17.36
N LEU A 8 5.92 14.98 -18.14
CA LEU A 8 4.58 15.24 -17.60
C LEU A 8 4.00 13.99 -16.93
N VAL A 9 4.11 12.83 -17.57
CA VAL A 9 3.63 11.55 -17.02
C VAL A 9 4.42 11.17 -15.77
N GLY A 10 5.75 11.20 -15.83
CA GLY A 10 6.61 10.90 -14.68
C GLY A 10 6.34 11.85 -13.51
N GLY A 11 6.25 13.15 -13.79
CA GLY A 11 5.92 14.18 -12.81
C GLY A 11 4.57 13.97 -12.16
N ALA A 12 3.52 13.67 -12.94
CA ALA A 12 2.18 13.40 -12.41
C ALA A 12 2.17 12.16 -11.50
N VAL A 13 2.86 11.08 -11.89
CA VAL A 13 2.98 9.86 -11.08
C VAL A 13 3.71 10.13 -9.76
N VAL A 14 4.82 10.88 -9.81
CA VAL A 14 5.58 11.27 -8.61
C VAL A 14 4.71 12.12 -7.70
N LEU A 15 4.03 13.13 -8.24
CA LEU A 15 3.21 14.06 -7.45
C LEU A 15 2.04 13.33 -6.79
N TYR A 16 1.38 12.44 -7.53
CA TYR A 16 0.33 11.57 -6.98
C TYR A 16 0.86 10.64 -5.88
N GLY A 17 2.01 10.02 -6.11
CA GLY A 17 2.69 9.17 -5.13
C GLY A 17 3.05 9.93 -3.84
N VAL A 18 3.59 11.14 -3.96
CA VAL A 18 3.93 11.99 -2.80
C VAL A 18 2.68 12.35 -1.99
N VAL A 19 1.60 12.76 -2.65
CA VAL A 19 0.32 13.05 -1.98
C VAL A 19 -0.19 11.82 -1.22
N PHE A 20 -0.17 10.64 -1.84
CA PHE A 20 -0.57 9.39 -1.20
C PHE A 20 0.30 9.04 0.01
N LEU A 21 1.61 9.23 -0.10
CA LEU A 21 2.57 8.95 0.97
C LEU A 21 2.33 9.86 2.17
N ILE A 22 2.09 11.15 1.94
CA ILE A 22 1.74 12.12 2.99
C ILE A 22 0.45 11.70 3.69
N ARG A 23 -0.61 11.35 2.92
CA ARG A 23 -1.88 10.89 3.52
C ARG A 23 -1.67 9.66 4.40
N HIS A 24 -0.92 8.66 3.93
CA HIS A 24 -0.65 7.46 4.72
C HIS A 24 0.16 7.74 5.99
N GLN A 25 1.15 8.63 5.93
CA GLN A 25 1.89 9.03 7.14
C GLN A 25 1.01 9.77 8.14
N MET A 26 0.13 10.67 7.68
CA MET A 26 -0.82 11.35 8.57
C MET A 26 -1.76 10.35 9.25
N THR A 27 -2.24 9.34 8.54
CA THR A 27 -3.11 8.31 9.12
C THR A 27 -2.38 7.47 10.17
N ILE A 28 -1.11 7.08 9.94
CA ILE A 28 -0.31 6.38 10.96
C ILE A 28 -0.14 7.24 12.21
N LYS A 29 0.14 8.54 12.05
CA LYS A 29 0.29 9.47 13.19
C LYS A 29 -1.02 9.57 13.98
N ARG A 30 -2.17 9.64 13.30
CA ARG A 30 -3.49 9.63 13.96
C ARG A 30 -3.73 8.35 14.76
N PHE A 31 -3.52 7.19 14.16
CA PHE A 31 -3.64 5.91 14.88
C PHE A 31 -2.65 5.75 16.03
N SER A 32 -1.49 6.41 15.96
CA SER A 32 -0.46 6.39 17.01
C SER A 32 -0.73 7.38 18.14
N ALA A 33 -1.57 8.40 17.92
CA ALA A 33 -2.01 9.36 18.94
C ALA A 33 -3.28 8.90 19.66
N ASP A 34 -4.05 8.01 19.05
CA ASP A 34 -5.37 7.58 19.54
C ASP A 34 -5.25 6.43 20.56
N ASN A 35 -5.26 6.76 21.86
CA ASN A 35 -5.05 5.81 22.96
C ASN A 35 -6.27 4.94 23.27
N GLU A 36 -7.42 5.16 22.62
CA GLU A 36 -8.62 4.36 22.82
C GLU A 36 -8.60 3.02 22.05
N LEU A 37 -7.68 2.86 21.10
CA LEU A 37 -7.56 1.64 20.29
C LEU A 37 -6.87 0.50 21.06
N GLU A 38 -7.48 -0.68 21.00
CA GLU A 38 -6.91 -1.94 21.48
C GLU A 38 -5.48 -2.13 20.89
N PRO A 39 -4.45 -2.41 21.72
CA PRO A 39 -3.04 -2.35 21.30
C PRO A 39 -2.68 -3.32 20.16
N ASP A 40 -3.36 -4.46 20.07
CA ASP A 40 -3.17 -5.44 18.98
C ASP A 40 -3.80 -4.98 17.65
N LEU A 41 -4.95 -4.30 17.71
CA LEU A 41 -5.57 -3.69 16.54
C LEU A 41 -4.70 -2.55 16.00
N ARG A 42 -4.17 -1.71 16.91
CA ARG A 42 -3.25 -0.62 16.58
C ARG A 42 -1.99 -1.12 15.87
N ARG A 43 -1.34 -2.18 16.37
CA ARG A 43 -0.18 -2.80 15.70
C ARG A 43 -0.50 -3.27 14.29
N THR A 44 -1.64 -3.93 14.11
CA THR A 44 -2.07 -4.47 12.81
C THR A 44 -2.30 -3.35 11.79
N LEU A 45 -2.97 -2.27 12.19
CA LEU A 45 -3.22 -1.09 11.34
C LEU A 45 -1.91 -0.38 10.94
N VAL A 46 -0.98 -0.21 11.88
CA VAL A 46 0.33 0.41 11.62
C VAL A 46 1.17 -0.44 10.66
N ILE A 47 1.18 -1.76 10.81
CA ILE A 47 1.91 -2.67 9.91
C ILE A 47 1.34 -2.60 8.48
N GLN A 48 0.02 -2.60 8.32
CA GLN A 48 -0.61 -2.44 7.01
C GLN A 48 -0.25 -1.11 6.35
N HIS A 49 -0.35 -0.01 7.08
CA HIS A 49 -0.01 1.31 6.52
C HIS A 49 1.49 1.48 6.24
N ARG A 50 2.37 0.84 7.01
CA ARG A 50 3.81 0.77 6.67
C ARG A 50 4.07 0.03 5.35
N ARG A 51 3.32 -1.05 5.07
CA ARG A 51 3.42 -1.76 3.78
C ARG A 51 2.97 -0.85 2.63
N ARG A 52 1.86 -0.13 2.80
CA ARG A 52 1.39 0.85 1.80
C ARG A 52 2.41 1.94 1.50
N ILE A 53 3.08 2.49 2.53
CA ILE A 53 4.15 3.49 2.34
C ILE A 53 5.29 2.93 1.48
N ARG A 54 5.74 1.67 1.72
CA ARG A 54 6.77 1.04 0.89
C ARG A 54 6.35 0.94 -0.58
N THR A 55 5.12 0.50 -0.84
CA THR A 55 4.58 0.43 -2.20
C THR A 55 4.50 1.80 -2.86
N THR A 56 4.03 2.83 -2.15
CA THR A 56 3.96 4.20 -2.67
C THR A 56 5.35 4.75 -2.99
N SER A 57 6.36 4.49 -2.15
CA SER A 57 7.76 4.85 -2.44
C SER A 57 8.29 4.19 -3.71
N LEU A 58 7.95 2.92 -3.96
CA LEU A 58 8.34 2.24 -5.21
C LEU A 58 7.65 2.87 -6.43
N ILE A 59 6.38 3.27 -6.32
CA ILE A 59 5.66 3.96 -7.40
C ILE A 59 6.30 5.31 -7.72
N ILE A 60 6.70 6.08 -6.69
CA ILE A 60 7.44 7.33 -6.89
C ILE A 60 8.75 7.08 -7.63
N LEU A 61 9.49 6.03 -7.23
CA LEU A 61 10.74 5.66 -7.89
C LEU A 61 10.53 5.29 -9.37
N ILE A 62 9.46 4.55 -9.69
CA ILE A 62 9.07 4.26 -11.08
C ILE A 62 8.78 5.56 -11.83
N GLY A 63 8.01 6.48 -11.23
CA GLY A 63 7.68 7.77 -11.83
C GLY A 63 8.92 8.62 -12.19
N ILE A 64 9.97 8.57 -11.36
CA ILE A 64 11.27 9.21 -11.64
C ILE A 64 12.03 8.46 -12.74
N LEU A 65 11.93 7.13 -12.77
CA LEU A 65 12.66 6.32 -13.74
C LEU A 65 12.13 6.45 -15.17
N ILE A 66 10.85 6.78 -15.37
CA ILE A 66 10.24 6.97 -16.69
C ILE A 66 10.99 8.02 -17.53
N PRO A 67 11.15 9.29 -17.10
CA PRO A 67 11.90 10.29 -17.87
C PRO A 67 13.40 9.95 -17.97
N VAL A 68 13.99 9.31 -16.97
CA VAL A 68 15.40 8.86 -17.00
C VAL A 68 15.61 7.79 -18.08
N SER A 69 14.67 6.84 -18.21
CA SER A 69 14.72 5.79 -19.23
C SER A 69 14.54 6.35 -20.64
N TYR A 70 13.71 7.39 -20.81
CA TYR A 70 13.58 8.11 -22.08
C TYR A 70 14.86 8.85 -22.46
N TYR A 71 15.56 9.45 -21.49
CA TYR A 71 16.88 10.03 -21.75
C TYR A 71 17.95 8.98 -22.12
N ALA A 72 17.81 7.77 -21.58
CA ALA A 72 18.68 6.63 -21.89
C ALA A 72 18.30 5.88 -23.19
N MET A 73 17.19 6.24 -23.85
CA MET A 73 16.70 5.58 -25.06
C MET A 73 17.54 5.87 -26.31
N ASP A 74 18.54 6.76 -26.23
CA ASP A 74 19.46 7.03 -27.34
C ASP A 74 20.36 5.79 -27.57
N PRO A 75 20.03 4.89 -28.52
CA PRO A 75 20.54 3.51 -28.51
C PRO A 75 22.04 3.42 -28.79
N LEU A 76 22.57 4.47 -29.42
CA LEU A 76 23.96 4.60 -29.83
C LEU A 76 24.90 5.02 -28.69
N ARG A 77 24.37 5.52 -27.56
CA ARG A 77 25.21 6.04 -26.47
C ARG A 77 25.43 5.07 -25.32
N ASN A 78 24.45 4.26 -24.90
CA ASN A 78 24.62 3.31 -23.78
C ASN A 78 23.52 2.24 -23.71
N LEU A 79 23.67 1.15 -24.47
CA LEU A 79 22.79 -0.04 -24.45
C LEU A 79 22.60 -0.61 -23.03
N LEU A 80 23.63 -0.52 -22.20
CA LEU A 80 23.66 -1.05 -20.84
C LEU A 80 22.76 -0.24 -19.88
N LEU A 81 22.70 1.09 -20.04
CA LEU A 81 21.81 1.96 -19.26
C LEU A 81 20.35 1.75 -19.66
N PHE A 82 20.08 1.61 -20.96
CA PHE A 82 18.73 1.33 -21.45
C PHE A 82 18.21 0.00 -20.90
N THR A 83 18.96 -1.09 -21.12
CA THR A 83 18.58 -2.44 -20.66
C THR A 83 18.46 -2.50 -19.14
N GLY A 84 19.38 -1.86 -18.41
CA GLY A 84 19.33 -1.77 -16.95
C GLY A 84 18.09 -1.00 -16.45
N SER A 85 17.75 0.12 -17.08
CA SER A 85 16.58 0.92 -16.70
C SER A 85 15.26 0.18 -16.91
N ILE A 86 15.10 -0.52 -18.03
CA ILE A 86 13.91 -1.35 -18.30
C ILE A 86 13.81 -2.51 -17.32
N CYS A 87 14.92 -3.21 -17.09
CA CYS A 87 14.96 -4.34 -16.15
C CYS A 87 14.58 -3.87 -14.73
N LEU A 88 15.10 -2.71 -14.30
CA LEU A 88 14.76 -2.11 -13.02
C LEU A 88 13.28 -1.73 -12.93
N ILE A 89 12.69 -1.14 -13.99
CA ILE A 89 11.25 -0.84 -14.04
C ILE A 89 10.44 -2.13 -13.88
N LEU A 90 10.78 -3.20 -14.61
CA LEU A 90 10.07 -4.47 -14.53
C LEU A 90 10.13 -5.08 -13.13
N ILE A 91 11.30 -5.05 -12.49
CA ILE A 91 11.46 -5.51 -11.10
C ILE A 91 10.60 -4.68 -10.14
N LEU A 92 10.60 -3.34 -10.29
CA LEU A 92 9.79 -2.46 -9.45
C LEU A 92 8.29 -2.72 -9.64
N VAL A 93 7.84 -2.93 -10.87
CA VAL A 93 6.45 -3.30 -11.18
C VAL A 93 6.07 -4.63 -10.53
N LEU A 94 6.94 -5.64 -10.60
CA LEU A 94 6.73 -6.93 -9.95
C LEU A 94 6.64 -6.80 -8.43
N LEU A 95 7.49 -5.98 -7.81
CA LEU A 95 7.45 -5.70 -6.37
C LEU A 95 6.16 -4.98 -5.96
N VAL A 96 5.67 -4.04 -6.79
CA VAL A 96 4.39 -3.38 -6.56
C VAL A 96 3.24 -4.38 -6.64
N ALA A 97 3.24 -5.28 -7.64
CA ALA A 97 2.23 -6.33 -7.78
C ALA A 97 2.23 -7.30 -6.59
N LEU A 98 3.40 -7.74 -6.12
CA LEU A 98 3.54 -8.57 -4.92
C LEU A 98 3.03 -7.85 -3.66
N SER A 99 3.30 -6.55 -3.54
CA SER A 99 2.81 -5.74 -2.43
C SER A 99 1.29 -5.60 -2.46
N ALA A 100 0.69 -5.44 -3.64
CA ALA A 100 -0.77 -5.41 -3.82
C ALA A 100 -1.43 -6.74 -3.46
N LEU A 101 -0.83 -7.87 -3.83
CA LEU A 101 -1.28 -9.21 -3.42
C LEU A 101 -1.21 -9.39 -1.89
N GLY A 102 -0.14 -8.88 -1.27
CA GLY A 102 0.02 -8.87 0.19
C GLY A 102 -1.07 -8.06 0.91
N ASP A 103 -1.46 -6.92 0.34
CA ASP A 103 -2.57 -6.10 0.85
C ASP A 103 -3.93 -6.80 0.67
N PHE A 104 -4.15 -7.49 -0.45
CA PHE A 104 -5.37 -8.26 -0.67
C PHE A 104 -5.51 -9.43 0.34
N ALA A 105 -4.42 -10.15 0.59
CA ALA A 105 -4.37 -11.22 1.58
C ALA A 105 -4.58 -10.68 3.01
N ALA A 106 -4.00 -9.52 3.34
CA ALA A 106 -4.17 -8.89 4.64
C ALA A 106 -5.61 -8.39 4.86
N ASN A 107 -6.25 -7.84 3.82
CA ASN A 107 -7.64 -7.39 3.87
C ASN A 107 -8.61 -8.56 4.07
N ARG A 108 -8.34 -9.71 3.42
CA ARG A 108 -9.12 -10.94 3.58
C ARG A 108 -9.01 -11.52 5.00
N ARG A 109 -7.82 -11.51 5.60
CA ARG A 109 -7.64 -11.94 7.00
C ARG A 109 -8.33 -11.02 8.00
N LEU A 110 -8.36 -9.71 7.74
CA LEU A 110 -9.03 -8.75 8.62
C LEU A 110 -10.55 -8.93 8.60
N HIS A 111 -11.15 -9.15 7.43
CA HIS A 111 -12.58 -9.48 7.32
C HIS A 111 -12.91 -10.79 8.05
N SER A 112 -12.10 -11.84 7.87
CA SER A 112 -12.26 -13.11 8.60
C SER A 112 -12.30 -12.92 10.12
N ASN A 113 -11.41 -12.09 10.68
CA ASN A 113 -11.39 -11.85 12.12
C ASN A 113 -12.59 -11.01 12.60
N ILE A 114 -13.08 -10.08 11.79
CA ILE A 114 -14.27 -9.28 12.11
C ILE A 114 -15.53 -10.16 12.09
N ASP A 115 -15.66 -11.05 11.11
CA ASP A 115 -16.78 -11.97 11.02
C ASP A 115 -16.77 -12.97 12.19
N GLN A 116 -15.59 -13.44 12.59
CA GLN A 116 -15.43 -14.28 13.79
C GLN A 116 -15.81 -13.53 15.07
N ARG A 117 -15.32 -12.30 15.27
CA ARG A 117 -15.70 -11.49 16.44
C ARG A 117 -17.20 -11.18 16.47
N ARG A 118 -17.83 -10.94 15.31
CA ARG A 118 -19.29 -10.76 15.21
C ARG A 118 -20.04 -12.03 15.62
N ALA A 119 -19.59 -13.19 15.14
CA ALA A 119 -20.17 -14.47 15.51
C ALA A 119 -20.05 -14.74 17.02
N GLU A 120 -18.90 -14.43 17.64
CA GLU A 120 -18.71 -14.58 19.09
C GLU A 120 -19.63 -13.67 19.92
N VAL A 121 -19.79 -12.40 19.52
CA VAL A 121 -20.69 -11.45 20.21
C VAL A 121 -22.16 -11.88 20.08
N GLU A 122 -22.56 -12.38 18.91
CA GLU A 122 -23.92 -12.85 18.69
C GLU A 122 -24.22 -14.13 19.51
N LEU A 123 -23.23 -15.00 19.65
CA LEU A 123 -23.31 -16.19 20.49
C LEU A 123 -23.39 -15.83 21.97
N GLN A 124 -22.61 -14.85 22.43
CA GLN A 124 -22.72 -14.33 23.80
C GLN A 124 -24.09 -13.70 24.09
N ARG A 125 -24.67 -12.95 23.14
CA ARG A 125 -26.03 -12.41 23.29
C ARG A 125 -27.06 -13.52 23.47
N LYS A 126 -27.02 -14.56 22.64
CA LYS A 126 -27.94 -15.70 22.76
C LYS A 126 -27.82 -16.42 24.10
N LEU A 127 -26.59 -16.64 24.58
CA LEU A 127 -26.35 -17.25 25.89
C LEU A 127 -26.83 -16.37 27.06
N LEU A 128 -26.75 -15.04 26.93
CA LEU A 128 -27.29 -14.11 27.92
C LEU A 128 -28.83 -14.13 27.91
N GLU A 129 -29.46 -14.14 26.73
CA GLU A 129 -30.92 -14.24 26.59
C GLU A 129 -31.45 -15.56 27.17
N GLU A 130 -30.78 -16.69 26.91
CA GLU A 130 -31.12 -17.98 27.53
C GLU A 130 -31.00 -17.94 29.05
N LYS A 131 -29.95 -17.31 29.59
CA LYS A 131 -29.81 -17.14 31.05
C LYS A 131 -30.92 -16.29 31.66
N TYR A 132 -31.35 -15.23 30.98
CA TYR A 132 -32.44 -14.37 31.44
C TYR A 132 -33.81 -15.05 31.34
N GLN A 133 -34.02 -15.96 30.39
CA GLN A 133 -35.29 -16.72 30.30
C GLN A 133 -35.37 -17.90 31.27
N LYS A 134 -34.24 -18.41 31.77
CA LYS A 134 -34.19 -19.55 32.71
C LYS A 134 -34.28 -19.16 34.18
N ASN A 135 -34.19 -17.86 34.49
CA ASN A 135 -34.38 -17.29 35.83
C ASN A 135 -35.76 -16.65 35.93
#